data_AF-A0A2H6AQE3-F1
#
_entry.id   AF-A0A2H6AQE3-F1
#
_cell.length_a   1.000
_cell.length_b   1.000
_cell.length_c   1.000
_cell.angle_alpha   90.00
_cell.angle_beta   90.00
_cell.angle_gamma   90.00
#
_symmetry.space_group_name_H-M   'P 1'
#
loop_
_entity.id
_entity.type
_entity.pdbx_description
1 polymer ?
#
loop_
_entity_poly.entity_id
_entity_poly.type
_entity_poly.pdbx_seq_one_letter_code
_entity_poly.pdbx_strand_id
1 'polypeptide(L)'
;MNRDPLKDIEILIKSRYCIIFLDTDEEERAEVLLKHLADHLQIPFFSWTPTKGLRRNDVKGAVYKSTDPSVALSHIEISKFPAVYYFRGFGNYLSDNLITLKLKEAATQFSTNKGIVVITGYDIDIPDDLKPISAKIKLPEPNMEEYRKLLNRIVRDLKEKIDVKVELDLKDINRLLLNLKGLTLMEAEKILTKIMVEDGRLSSKDIRCIVEAKKEIVEREGLLEYYPLEETWDDIADLEGLKSWLNKRRMFVLEPDRAKKFGLSFPKGILLIGVPGCGKSLCAKAVATEWGLPLLKLDPSNLYNKYIGESEKNFKRAIKTAEKLSPVILWIDEIEKAFATSQGTEDGGVSTRIFGTFLSWLQERKGDVFIVATANDVTKLPPEFLRKGRFDEVFFLDLPNAEARRAIFEIQLRKRGKDPKNFDIPVLAEKTEGFSGAEIEQVVVSGLYTAFYLNQELSTDILLNEISSTLPLSLTMAERISWLRNWVKGRAVSAH
;
A
#
# COMPACT_ATOMS: atom_id res chain seq x y z
N MET A 1 -13.79 -8.52 10.48
CA MET A 1 -13.88 -9.90 10.97
C MET A 1 -12.89 -10.73 10.18
N ASN A 2 -11.77 -11.16 10.78
CA ASN A 2 -10.89 -12.15 10.15
C ASN A 2 -11.66 -13.47 10.12
N ARG A 3 -12.09 -13.90 8.93
CA ARG A 3 -12.62 -15.26 8.76
C ARG A 3 -11.43 -16.21 8.85
N ASP A 4 -11.60 -17.27 9.61
CA ASP A 4 -10.61 -18.33 9.74
C ASP A 4 -10.64 -19.16 8.45
N PRO A 5 -9.59 -19.11 7.61
CA PRO A 5 -9.59 -19.79 6.31
C PRO A 5 -9.77 -21.30 6.45
N LEU A 6 -9.36 -21.90 7.56
CA LEU A 6 -9.61 -23.32 7.84
C LEU A 6 -11.09 -23.63 7.97
N LYS A 7 -11.83 -22.79 8.72
CA LYS A 7 -13.29 -22.96 8.88
C LYS A 7 -14.02 -22.74 7.57
N ASP A 8 -13.61 -21.75 6.77
CA ASP A 8 -14.23 -21.49 5.47
C ASP A 8 -14.04 -22.70 4.54
N ILE A 9 -12.83 -23.26 4.45
CA ILE A 9 -12.57 -24.48 3.66
C ILE A 9 -13.36 -25.67 4.20
N GLU A 10 -13.42 -25.85 5.52
CA GLU A 10 -14.20 -26.93 6.15
C GLU A 10 -15.70 -26.82 5.84
N ILE A 11 -16.26 -25.61 5.88
CA ILE A 11 -17.66 -25.35 5.51
C ILE A 11 -17.91 -25.72 4.05
N LEU A 12 -16.99 -25.41 3.14
CA LEU A 12 -17.14 -25.76 1.73
C LEU A 12 -17.07 -27.27 1.49
N ILE A 13 -16.18 -27.98 2.19
CA ILE A 13 -16.14 -29.45 2.18
C ILE A 13 -17.48 -30.02 2.67
N LYS A 14 -18.02 -29.50 3.78
CA LYS A 14 -19.34 -29.91 4.30
C LYS A 14 -20.50 -29.56 3.36
N SER A 15 -20.34 -28.51 2.56
CA SER A 15 -21.31 -28.06 1.54
C SER A 15 -21.18 -28.81 0.22
N ARG A 16 -20.37 -29.89 0.17
CA ARG A 16 -20.16 -30.78 -0.99
C ARG A 16 -19.47 -30.13 -2.19
N TYR A 17 -18.75 -29.04 -1.98
CA TYR A 17 -17.80 -28.58 -3.00
C TYR A 17 -16.67 -29.59 -3.14
N CYS A 18 -16.43 -30.04 -4.37
CA CYS A 18 -15.45 -31.07 -4.67
C CYS A 18 -14.08 -30.47 -5.01
N ILE A 19 -14.06 -29.21 -5.46
CA ILE A 19 -12.87 -28.48 -5.88
C ILE A 19 -12.81 -27.13 -5.16
N ILE A 20 -11.66 -26.77 -4.61
CA ILE A 20 -11.39 -25.41 -4.14
C ILE A 20 -10.23 -24.82 -4.93
N PHE A 21 -10.47 -23.67 -5.54
CA PHE A 21 -9.44 -22.82 -6.12
C PHE A 21 -9.01 -21.81 -5.07
N LEU A 22 -7.77 -21.94 -4.62
CA LEU A 22 -7.20 -21.12 -3.57
C LEU A 22 -6.29 -20.06 -4.21
N ASP A 23 -6.79 -18.83 -4.26
CA ASP A 23 -6.13 -17.67 -4.87
C ASP A 23 -5.06 -17.15 -3.91
N THR A 24 -3.82 -17.58 -4.14
CA THR A 24 -2.63 -17.22 -3.36
C THR A 24 -1.35 -17.46 -4.16
N ASP A 25 -0.35 -16.64 -3.88
CA ASP A 25 1.06 -16.78 -4.24
C ASP A 25 1.89 -17.51 -3.15
N GLU A 26 1.36 -17.66 -1.93
CA GLU A 26 2.02 -18.33 -0.81
C GLU A 26 1.72 -19.85 -0.76
N GLU A 27 2.19 -20.60 -1.76
CA GLU A 27 1.94 -22.05 -1.86
C GLU A 27 2.38 -22.85 -0.62
N GLU A 28 3.50 -22.47 0.02
CA GLU A 28 3.98 -23.13 1.24
C GLU A 28 3.03 -22.92 2.43
N ARG A 29 2.45 -21.72 2.56
CA ARG A 29 1.48 -21.42 3.62
C ARG A 29 0.17 -22.16 3.37
N ALA A 30 -0.28 -22.22 2.13
CA ALA A 30 -1.42 -23.04 1.74
C ALA A 30 -1.17 -24.52 2.07
N GLU A 31 0.02 -25.04 1.80
CA GLU A 31 0.38 -26.43 2.13
C GLU A 31 0.29 -26.71 3.64
N VAL A 32 0.84 -25.82 4.48
CA VAL A 32 0.77 -25.95 5.96
C VAL A 32 -0.68 -25.95 6.43
N LEU A 33 -1.49 -25.02 5.92
CA LEU A 33 -2.90 -24.93 6.27
C LEU A 33 -3.67 -26.20 5.88
N LEU A 34 -3.46 -26.70 4.66
CA LEU A 34 -4.14 -27.90 4.16
C LEU A 34 -3.69 -29.17 4.89
N LYS A 35 -2.44 -29.24 5.35
CA LYS A 35 -1.98 -30.32 6.24
C LYS A 35 -2.72 -30.29 7.58
N HIS A 36 -2.80 -29.12 8.22
CA HIS A 36 -3.57 -28.96 9.44
C HIS A 36 -5.05 -29.33 9.25
N LEU A 37 -5.64 -28.98 8.11
CA LEU A 37 -7.01 -29.38 7.75
C LEU A 37 -7.14 -30.90 7.61
N ALA A 38 -6.21 -31.54 6.91
CA ALA A 38 -6.19 -32.98 6.71
C ALA A 38 -6.09 -33.74 8.05
N ASP A 39 -5.22 -33.26 8.96
CA ASP A 39 -5.08 -33.79 10.31
C ASP A 39 -6.37 -33.63 11.14
N HIS A 40 -7.00 -32.45 11.07
CA HIS A 40 -8.27 -32.18 11.76
C HIS A 40 -9.43 -33.05 11.23
N LEU A 41 -9.47 -33.27 9.92
CA LEU A 41 -10.47 -34.13 9.27
C LEU A 41 -10.13 -35.63 9.36
N GLN A 42 -8.93 -35.97 9.85
CA GLN A 42 -8.39 -37.32 9.92
C GLN A 42 -8.38 -38.04 8.56
N ILE A 43 -8.03 -37.30 7.49
CA ILE A 43 -7.91 -37.85 6.13
C ILE A 43 -6.48 -37.65 5.60
N PRO A 44 -5.99 -38.51 4.69
CA PRO A 44 -4.64 -38.36 4.14
C PRO A 44 -4.45 -37.07 3.33
N PHE A 45 -3.22 -36.56 3.34
CA PHE A 45 -2.80 -35.42 2.52
C PHE A 45 -1.91 -35.87 1.37
N PHE A 46 -2.28 -35.48 0.15
CA PHE A 46 -1.50 -35.65 -1.07
C PHE A 46 -1.09 -34.30 -1.63
N SER A 47 0.15 -34.19 -2.08
CA SER A 47 0.63 -33.02 -2.80
C SER A 47 1.09 -33.41 -4.20
N TRP A 48 0.76 -32.60 -5.19
CA TRP A 48 1.17 -32.77 -6.58
C TRP A 48 1.90 -31.52 -7.07
N THR A 49 2.94 -31.74 -7.86
CA THR A 49 3.63 -30.69 -8.64
C THR A 49 3.98 -31.28 -10.01
N PRO A 50 4.11 -30.47 -11.08
CA PRO A 50 4.54 -30.95 -12.39
C PRO A 50 5.90 -31.67 -12.37
N THR A 51 6.79 -31.28 -11.44
CA THR A 51 8.16 -31.81 -11.35
C THR A 51 8.28 -33.03 -10.43
N LYS A 52 7.50 -33.11 -9.34
CA LYS A 52 7.63 -34.19 -8.34
C LYS A 52 6.52 -35.24 -8.39
N GLY A 53 5.47 -35.01 -9.19
CA GLY A 53 4.28 -35.87 -9.27
C GLY A 53 3.45 -35.88 -7.99
N LEU A 54 2.49 -36.80 -7.92
CA LEU A 54 1.58 -37.00 -6.79
C LEU A 54 2.30 -37.75 -5.66
N ARG A 55 2.36 -37.17 -4.47
CA ARG A 55 3.05 -37.71 -3.29
C ARG A 55 2.15 -37.66 -2.06
N ARG A 56 2.19 -38.71 -1.25
CA ARG A 56 1.54 -38.76 0.06
C ARG A 56 2.52 -38.29 1.14
N ASN A 57 2.06 -37.51 2.11
CA ASN A 57 2.93 -36.86 3.11
C ASN A 57 3.71 -37.85 4.00
N ASP A 58 3.15 -39.02 4.23
CA ASP A 58 3.63 -40.08 5.14
C ASP A 58 4.45 -41.18 4.43
N VAL A 59 4.49 -41.21 3.10
CA VAL A 59 5.19 -42.25 2.32
C VAL A 59 6.32 -41.63 1.48
N LYS A 60 7.51 -42.24 1.55
CA LYS A 60 8.62 -41.86 0.68
C LYS A 60 8.40 -42.39 -0.74
N GLY A 61 8.10 -41.50 -1.67
CA GLY A 61 7.99 -41.81 -3.11
C GLY A 61 6.83 -41.08 -3.77
N ALA A 62 6.94 -40.83 -5.08
CA ALA A 62 5.83 -40.36 -5.89
C ALA A 62 5.08 -41.54 -6.49
N VAL A 63 3.79 -41.37 -6.74
CA VAL A 63 3.01 -42.29 -7.57
C VAL A 63 3.68 -42.39 -8.94
N TYR A 64 3.82 -43.60 -9.47
CA TYR A 64 4.53 -43.85 -10.72
C TYR A 64 3.98 -43.00 -11.88
N LYS A 65 4.87 -42.31 -12.62
CA LYS A 65 4.55 -41.43 -13.77
C LYS A 65 3.52 -40.33 -13.50
N SER A 66 3.23 -40.01 -12.25
CA SER A 66 2.25 -38.99 -11.89
C SER A 66 2.72 -37.54 -12.10
N THR A 67 3.87 -37.30 -12.76
CA THR A 67 4.23 -35.95 -13.26
C THR A 67 3.30 -35.51 -14.39
N ASP A 68 2.72 -36.46 -15.12
CA ASP A 68 1.63 -36.20 -16.05
C ASP A 68 0.32 -35.93 -15.26
N PRO A 69 -0.31 -34.75 -15.43
CA PRO A 69 -1.59 -34.41 -14.82
C PRO A 69 -2.68 -35.46 -15.03
N SER A 70 -2.76 -36.05 -16.23
CA SER A 70 -3.74 -37.08 -16.55
C SER A 70 -3.56 -38.34 -15.70
N VAL A 71 -2.31 -38.78 -15.52
CA VAL A 71 -1.99 -39.97 -14.73
C VAL A 71 -2.27 -39.73 -13.24
N ALA A 72 -1.98 -38.52 -12.75
CA ALA A 72 -2.30 -38.13 -11.39
C ALA A 72 -3.82 -38.14 -11.13
N LEU A 73 -4.62 -37.58 -12.03
CA LEU A 73 -6.09 -37.58 -11.92
C LEU A 73 -6.68 -38.99 -12.01
N SER A 74 -6.20 -39.83 -12.92
CA SER A 74 -6.65 -41.23 -13.00
C SER A 74 -6.33 -42.01 -11.72
N HIS A 75 -5.21 -41.74 -11.05
CA HIS A 75 -4.93 -42.36 -9.74
C HIS A 75 -5.96 -41.94 -8.68
N ILE A 76 -6.39 -40.68 -8.69
CA ILE A 76 -7.43 -40.18 -7.77
C ILE A 76 -8.76 -40.89 -8.03
N GLU A 77 -9.13 -41.05 -9.30
CA GLU A 77 -10.34 -41.75 -9.74
C GLU A 77 -10.34 -43.24 -9.34
N ILE A 78 -9.22 -43.94 -9.50
CA ILE A 78 -9.09 -45.37 -9.17
C ILE A 78 -9.13 -45.58 -7.66
N SER A 79 -8.49 -44.69 -6.90
CA SER A 79 -8.25 -44.92 -5.48
C SER A 79 -9.50 -44.74 -4.60
N LYS A 80 -10.44 -43.88 -5.00
CA LYS A 80 -11.77 -43.64 -4.38
C LYS A 80 -11.80 -43.35 -2.88
N PHE A 81 -10.67 -43.21 -2.19
CA PHE A 81 -10.64 -42.93 -0.76
C PHE A 81 -10.62 -41.41 -0.48
N PRO A 82 -11.25 -40.95 0.61
CA PRO A 82 -11.31 -39.54 0.96
C PRO A 82 -9.93 -39.03 1.36
N ALA A 83 -9.45 -37.97 0.70
CA ALA A 83 -8.19 -37.31 1.00
C ALA A 83 -8.21 -35.85 0.54
N VAL A 84 -7.28 -35.05 1.07
CA VAL A 84 -6.98 -33.71 0.57
C VAL A 84 -5.93 -33.83 -0.53
N TYR A 85 -6.31 -33.57 -1.77
CA TYR A 85 -5.43 -33.57 -2.92
C TYR A 85 -5.03 -32.13 -3.27
N TYR A 86 -3.79 -31.76 -2.94
CA TYR A 86 -3.26 -30.43 -3.18
C TYR A 86 -2.43 -30.36 -4.46
N PHE A 87 -2.90 -29.63 -5.45
CA PHE A 87 -2.27 -29.46 -6.76
C PHE A 87 -1.64 -28.06 -6.91
N ARG A 88 -0.30 -28.02 -7.01
CA ARG A 88 0.47 -26.80 -7.25
C ARG A 88 0.75 -26.59 -8.73
N GLY A 89 0.56 -25.36 -9.22
CA GLY A 89 0.79 -25.01 -10.63
C GLY A 89 -0.15 -25.69 -11.64
N PHE A 90 -1.24 -26.31 -11.18
CA PHE A 90 -2.19 -27.01 -12.05
C PHE A 90 -3.05 -26.05 -12.89
N GLY A 91 -3.16 -24.77 -12.48
CA GLY A 91 -3.92 -23.75 -13.21
C GLY A 91 -3.54 -23.63 -14.69
N ASN A 92 -2.26 -23.83 -15.03
CA ASN A 92 -1.76 -23.76 -16.41
C ASN A 92 -2.32 -24.87 -17.33
N TYR A 93 -2.87 -25.94 -16.76
CA TYR A 93 -3.43 -27.08 -17.50
C TYR A 93 -4.95 -27.00 -17.67
N LEU A 94 -5.61 -26.02 -17.04
CA LEU A 94 -7.07 -25.83 -17.13
C LEU A 94 -7.52 -25.29 -18.49
N SER A 95 -6.59 -24.80 -19.31
CA SER A 95 -6.90 -24.43 -20.71
C SER A 95 -7.14 -25.65 -21.60
N ASP A 96 -6.69 -26.83 -21.19
CA ASP A 96 -6.93 -28.08 -21.92
C ASP A 96 -8.28 -28.68 -21.50
N ASN A 97 -9.18 -28.83 -22.48
CA ASN A 97 -10.51 -29.37 -22.27
C ASN A 97 -10.50 -30.82 -21.75
N LEU A 98 -9.55 -31.65 -22.22
CA LEU A 98 -9.46 -33.05 -21.79
C LEU A 98 -9.01 -33.17 -20.32
N ILE A 99 -8.06 -32.33 -19.91
CA ILE A 99 -7.59 -32.30 -18.51
C ILE A 99 -8.70 -31.76 -17.59
N THR A 100 -9.41 -30.73 -18.03
CA THR A 100 -10.56 -30.16 -17.30
C THR A 100 -11.66 -31.19 -17.08
N LEU A 101 -12.01 -31.96 -18.12
CA LEU A 101 -13.00 -33.02 -18.01
C LEU A 101 -12.56 -34.13 -17.04
N LYS A 102 -11.32 -34.59 -17.14
CA LYS A 102 -10.76 -35.57 -16.19
C LYS A 102 -10.75 -35.08 -14.76
N LEU A 103 -10.44 -33.79 -14.55
CA LEU A 103 -10.49 -33.17 -13.22
C LEU A 103 -11.92 -33.19 -12.67
N LYS A 104 -12.91 -32.88 -13.51
CA LYS A 104 -14.33 -32.93 -13.15
C LYS A 104 -14.75 -34.34 -12.73
N GLU A 105 -14.38 -35.36 -13.51
CA GLU A 105 -14.67 -36.77 -13.21
C GLU A 105 -14.01 -37.20 -11.89
N ALA A 106 -12.71 -36.95 -11.73
CA ALA A 106 -11.95 -37.30 -10.55
C ALA A 106 -12.42 -36.55 -9.28
N ALA A 107 -12.97 -35.34 -9.41
CA ALA A 107 -13.48 -34.57 -8.28
C ALA A 107 -14.93 -34.93 -7.93
N THR A 108 -15.79 -35.22 -8.91
CA THR A 108 -17.24 -35.44 -8.70
C THR A 108 -17.52 -36.62 -7.76
N GLN A 109 -16.65 -37.62 -7.69
CA GLN A 109 -16.74 -38.70 -6.71
C GLN A 109 -16.71 -38.21 -5.25
N PHE A 110 -16.07 -37.07 -4.98
CA PHE A 110 -16.02 -36.45 -3.66
C PHE A 110 -17.30 -35.71 -3.27
N SER A 111 -18.32 -35.66 -4.13
CA SER A 111 -19.65 -35.20 -3.73
C SER A 111 -20.31 -36.12 -2.70
N THR A 112 -19.87 -37.39 -2.63
CA THR A 112 -20.39 -38.43 -1.73
C THR A 112 -19.43 -38.78 -0.58
N ASN A 113 -18.14 -38.46 -0.72
CA ASN A 113 -17.07 -38.76 0.23
C ASN A 113 -16.44 -37.47 0.77
N LYS A 114 -15.78 -37.50 1.94
CA LYS A 114 -15.12 -36.30 2.52
C LYS A 114 -13.82 -35.85 1.82
N GLY A 115 -13.59 -36.29 0.57
CA GLY A 115 -12.39 -35.91 -0.18
C GLY A 115 -12.49 -34.51 -0.77
N ILE A 116 -11.36 -33.91 -1.13
CA ILE A 116 -11.36 -32.62 -1.80
C ILE A 116 -10.11 -32.44 -2.68
N VAL A 117 -10.30 -31.78 -3.82
CA VAL A 117 -9.20 -31.31 -4.66
C VAL A 117 -8.99 -29.82 -4.42
N VAL A 118 -7.77 -29.41 -4.07
CA VAL A 118 -7.40 -28.01 -3.86
C VAL A 118 -6.34 -27.62 -4.88
N ILE A 119 -6.60 -26.57 -5.64
CA ILE A 119 -5.69 -26.04 -6.66
C ILE A 119 -5.26 -24.64 -6.24
N THR A 120 -3.95 -24.38 -6.15
CA THR A 120 -3.41 -23.02 -5.93
C THR A 120 -2.93 -22.37 -7.21
N GLY A 121 -3.07 -21.05 -7.25
CA GLY A 121 -2.54 -20.20 -8.31
C GLY A 121 -3.14 -18.80 -8.25
N TYR A 122 -2.49 -17.86 -8.93
CA TYR A 122 -2.90 -16.46 -8.96
C TYR A 122 -3.82 -16.18 -10.15
N ASP A 123 -4.97 -15.55 -9.90
CA ASP A 123 -5.95 -15.15 -10.92
C ASP A 123 -6.34 -16.27 -11.91
N ILE A 124 -6.54 -17.48 -11.39
CA ILE A 124 -6.96 -18.64 -12.18
C ILE A 124 -8.33 -18.36 -12.80
N ASP A 125 -8.41 -18.48 -14.13
CA ASP A 125 -9.67 -18.53 -14.85
C ASP A 125 -10.29 -19.92 -14.72
N ILE A 126 -11.50 -19.99 -14.17
CA ILE A 126 -12.17 -21.25 -13.86
C ILE A 126 -13.09 -21.61 -15.02
N PRO A 127 -12.88 -22.75 -15.72
CA PRO A 127 -13.75 -23.21 -16.78
C PRO A 127 -15.22 -23.33 -16.32
N ASP A 128 -16.17 -22.98 -17.20
CA ASP A 128 -17.61 -22.98 -16.87
C ASP A 128 -18.11 -24.34 -16.37
N ASP A 129 -17.53 -25.43 -16.89
CA ASP A 129 -17.86 -26.80 -16.48
C ASP A 129 -17.51 -27.15 -15.04
N LEU A 130 -16.56 -26.45 -14.43
CA LEU A 130 -16.10 -26.67 -13.06
C LEU A 130 -16.78 -25.73 -12.06
N LYS A 131 -17.32 -24.59 -12.50
CA LYS A 131 -17.97 -23.59 -11.63
C LYS A 131 -19.06 -24.18 -10.71
N PRO A 132 -19.93 -25.12 -11.13
CA PRO A 132 -20.98 -25.66 -10.26
C PRO A 132 -20.47 -26.51 -9.09
N ILE A 133 -19.31 -27.14 -9.23
CA ILE A 133 -18.73 -28.07 -8.25
C ILE A 133 -17.50 -27.49 -7.53
N SER A 134 -17.15 -26.25 -7.85
CA SER A 134 -15.96 -25.59 -7.33
C SER A 134 -16.28 -24.30 -6.59
N ALA A 135 -15.40 -23.93 -5.67
CA ALA A 135 -15.45 -22.64 -5.01
C ALA A 135 -14.10 -21.95 -5.11
N LYS A 136 -14.10 -20.63 -5.32
CA LYS A 136 -12.90 -19.79 -5.27
C LYS A 136 -12.80 -19.15 -3.89
N ILE A 137 -11.70 -19.40 -3.20
CA ILE A 137 -11.36 -18.76 -1.92
C ILE A 137 -10.07 -17.98 -2.11
N LYS A 138 -10.04 -16.74 -1.62
CA LYS A 138 -8.79 -16.01 -1.48
C LYS A 138 -8.19 -16.30 -0.11
N LEU A 139 -6.93 -16.72 -0.05
CA LEU A 139 -6.25 -16.88 1.24
C LEU A 139 -6.08 -15.50 1.86
N PRO A 140 -6.48 -15.28 3.13
CA PRO A 140 -6.25 -14.01 3.79
C PRO A 140 -4.75 -13.82 4.02
N GLU A 141 -4.28 -12.58 4.03
CA GLU A 141 -2.89 -12.23 4.34
C GLU A 141 -2.46 -12.78 5.73
N PRO A 142 -1.15 -12.94 5.99
CA PRO A 142 -0.68 -13.41 7.28
C PRO A 142 -1.14 -12.51 8.42
N ASN A 143 -1.63 -13.11 9.50
CA ASN A 143 -2.05 -12.37 10.68
C ASN A 143 -0.87 -12.12 11.64
N MET A 144 -1.07 -11.22 12.61
CA MET A 144 -0.02 -10.85 13.57
C MET A 144 0.48 -12.04 14.42
N GLU A 145 -0.37 -13.04 14.66
CA GLU A 145 0.01 -14.24 15.40
C GLU A 145 0.90 -15.17 14.56
N GLU A 146 0.64 -15.27 13.25
CA GLU A 146 1.48 -16.00 12.29
C GLU A 146 2.88 -15.35 12.20
N TYR A 147 2.97 -14.02 12.06
CA TYR A 147 4.27 -13.33 12.08
C TYR A 147 5.01 -13.53 13.41
N ARG A 148 4.29 -13.53 14.54
CA ARG A 148 4.88 -13.78 15.86
C ARG A 148 5.41 -15.22 15.97
N LYS A 149 4.66 -16.21 15.46
CA LYS A 149 5.11 -17.60 15.39
C LYS A 149 6.33 -17.75 14.49
N LEU A 150 6.35 -17.07 13.34
CA LEU A 150 7.49 -17.04 12.43
C LEU A 150 8.74 -16.48 13.11
N LEU A 151 8.62 -15.32 13.76
CA LEU A 151 9.73 -14.69 14.49
C LEU A 151 10.29 -15.62 15.56
N ASN A 152 9.42 -16.21 16.39
CA ASN A 152 9.85 -17.14 17.44
C ASN A 152 10.53 -18.40 16.88
N ARG A 153 10.05 -18.92 15.74
CA ARG A 153 10.66 -20.05 15.05
C ARG A 153 12.06 -19.70 14.58
N ILE A 154 12.23 -18.59 13.84
CA ILE A 154 13.52 -18.15 13.31
C ILE A 154 14.52 -17.90 14.45
N VAL A 155 14.11 -17.19 15.51
CA VAL A 155 14.97 -16.94 16.68
C VAL A 155 15.45 -18.26 17.30
N ARG A 156 14.57 -19.25 17.44
CA ARG A 156 14.93 -20.56 17.99
C ARG A 156 15.90 -21.31 17.06
N ASP A 157 15.56 -21.40 15.78
CA ASP A 157 16.33 -22.16 14.79
C ASP A 157 17.72 -21.54 14.54
N LEU A 158 17.86 -20.21 14.67
CA LEU A 158 19.13 -19.50 14.58
C LEU A 158 19.93 -19.56 15.87
N LYS A 159 19.31 -19.52 17.06
CA LYS A 159 20.03 -19.70 18.34
C LYS A 159 20.75 -21.04 18.45
N GLU A 160 20.25 -22.07 17.77
CA GLU A 160 20.92 -23.38 17.70
C GLU A 160 22.19 -23.35 16.83
N LYS A 161 22.32 -22.38 15.92
CA LYS A 161 23.41 -22.30 14.93
C LYS A 161 24.37 -21.12 15.16
N ILE A 162 23.88 -20.02 15.73
CA ILE A 162 24.56 -18.73 15.88
C ILE A 162 24.15 -18.12 17.25
N ASP A 163 25.09 -17.49 17.97
CA ASP A 163 24.79 -16.77 19.23
C ASP A 163 24.05 -15.45 18.95
N VAL A 164 22.73 -15.56 18.74
CA VAL A 164 21.87 -14.41 18.44
C VAL A 164 21.31 -13.77 19.71
N LYS A 165 21.61 -12.49 19.94
CA LYS A 165 21.05 -11.70 21.07
C LYS A 165 19.82 -10.91 20.64
N VAL A 166 18.69 -11.16 21.29
CA VAL A 166 17.44 -10.41 21.07
C VAL A 166 17.34 -9.31 22.13
N GLU A 167 17.49 -8.05 21.69
CA GLU A 167 17.46 -6.84 22.52
C GLU A 167 16.22 -6.01 22.18
N LEU A 168 15.03 -6.61 22.32
CA LEU A 168 13.75 -5.96 22.05
C LEU A 168 12.83 -6.01 23.27
N ASP A 169 12.18 -4.89 23.58
CA ASP A 169 11.08 -4.88 24.55
C ASP A 169 9.75 -5.30 23.88
N LEU A 170 8.67 -5.43 24.67
CA LEU A 170 7.35 -5.79 24.13
C LEU A 170 6.80 -4.76 23.11
N LYS A 171 7.16 -3.48 23.23
CA LYS A 171 6.72 -2.43 22.31
C LYS A 171 7.48 -2.51 20.98
N ASP A 172 8.77 -2.78 21.04
CA ASP A 172 9.65 -2.92 19.89
C ASP A 172 9.32 -4.19 19.09
N ILE A 173 8.96 -5.30 19.75
CA ILE A 173 8.42 -6.48 19.06
C ILE A 173 7.15 -6.12 18.29
N ASN A 174 6.21 -5.40 18.91
CA ASN A 174 4.98 -5.00 18.23
C ASN A 174 5.26 -4.06 17.05
N ARG A 175 6.18 -3.12 17.19
CA ARG A 175 6.63 -2.24 16.09
C ARG A 175 7.27 -3.04 14.96
N LEU A 176 8.12 -4.01 15.28
CA LEU A 176 8.76 -4.88 14.29
C LEU A 176 7.71 -5.70 13.54
N LEU A 177 6.75 -6.31 14.24
CA LEU A 177 5.67 -7.07 13.61
C LEU A 177 4.75 -6.19 12.74
N LEU A 178 4.45 -4.96 13.18
CA LEU A 178 3.73 -3.98 12.36
C LEU A 178 4.50 -3.64 11.08
N ASN A 179 5.83 -3.54 11.17
CA ASN A 179 6.69 -3.31 10.01
C ASN A 179 6.89 -4.55 9.15
N LEU A 180 6.59 -5.76 9.60
CA LEU A 180 6.55 -6.97 8.76
C LEU A 180 5.19 -7.17 8.09
N LYS A 181 4.12 -6.63 8.68
CA LYS A 181 2.75 -6.77 8.16
C LYS A 181 2.67 -6.34 6.69
N GLY A 182 2.04 -7.17 5.85
CA GLY A 182 1.90 -6.93 4.41
C GLY A 182 3.00 -7.55 3.55
N LEU A 183 4.00 -8.19 4.18
CA LEU A 183 4.92 -9.11 3.51
C LEU A 183 4.38 -10.54 3.59
N THR A 184 4.69 -11.37 2.60
CA THR A 184 4.50 -12.82 2.73
C THR A 184 5.37 -13.37 3.88
N LEU A 185 4.99 -14.52 4.44
CA LEU A 185 5.81 -15.15 5.50
C LEU A 185 7.22 -15.47 5.00
N MET A 186 7.37 -15.83 3.72
CA MET A 186 8.66 -16.13 3.10
C MET A 186 9.55 -14.88 2.97
N GLU A 187 8.97 -13.75 2.57
CA GLU A 187 9.70 -12.47 2.50
C GLU A 187 10.13 -12.01 3.90
N ALA A 188 9.21 -12.08 4.87
CA ALA A 188 9.52 -11.76 6.26
C ALA A 188 10.64 -12.66 6.81
N GLU A 189 10.60 -13.96 6.51
CA GLU A 189 11.64 -14.92 6.92
C GLU A 189 13.00 -14.58 6.33
N LYS A 190 13.06 -14.27 5.02
CA LYS A 190 14.30 -13.87 4.35
C LYS A 190 14.89 -12.59 4.95
N ILE A 191 14.06 -11.58 5.20
CA ILE A 191 14.50 -10.29 5.76
C ILE A 191 15.02 -10.48 7.19
N LEU A 192 14.26 -11.16 8.05
CA LEU A 192 14.65 -11.40 9.43
C LEU A 192 15.92 -12.24 9.52
N THR A 193 16.00 -13.31 8.72
CA THR A 193 17.20 -14.16 8.69
C THR A 193 18.41 -13.39 8.22
N LYS A 194 18.28 -12.55 7.18
CA LYS A 194 19.36 -11.72 6.66
C LYS A 194 19.91 -10.79 7.74
N ILE A 195 19.02 -10.04 8.40
CA ILE A 195 19.39 -9.11 9.49
C ILE A 195 20.19 -9.87 10.56
N MET A 196 19.59 -10.92 11.13
CA MET A 196 20.16 -11.65 12.27
C MET A 196 21.47 -12.38 11.95
N VAL A 197 21.72 -12.72 10.68
CA VAL A 197 22.97 -13.33 10.22
C VAL A 197 24.07 -12.29 10.00
N GLU A 198 23.71 -11.07 9.56
CA GLU A 198 24.68 -9.99 9.31
C GLU A 198 25.23 -9.38 10.61
N ASP A 199 24.39 -9.20 11.64
CA ASP A 199 24.76 -8.49 12.87
C ASP A 199 24.80 -9.38 14.14
N GLY A 200 24.26 -10.61 14.06
CA GLY A 200 24.12 -11.51 15.21
C GLY A 200 23.16 -10.99 16.28
N ARG A 201 22.33 -9.99 15.99
CA ARG A 201 21.43 -9.35 16.96
C ARG A 201 20.08 -9.05 16.34
N LEU A 202 19.10 -8.79 17.19
CA LEU A 202 17.83 -8.23 16.76
C LEU A 202 17.47 -7.11 17.72
N SER A 203 17.48 -5.89 17.19
CA SER A 203 17.35 -4.63 17.90
C SER A 203 16.37 -3.68 17.21
N SER A 204 16.03 -2.58 17.86
CA SER A 204 15.13 -1.56 17.29
C SER A 204 15.71 -0.85 16.06
N LYS A 205 17.04 -0.91 15.84
CA LYS A 205 17.69 -0.32 14.66
C LYS A 205 17.34 -1.06 13.37
N ASP A 206 17.07 -2.36 13.47
CA ASP A 206 16.83 -3.25 12.34
C ASP A 206 15.47 -3.04 11.69
N ILE A 207 14.57 -2.32 12.37
CA ILE A 207 13.32 -1.82 11.80
C ILE A 207 13.60 -0.99 10.54
N ARG A 208 14.70 -0.23 10.50
CA ARG A 208 15.10 0.53 9.30
C ARG A 208 15.43 -0.38 8.12
N CYS A 209 16.12 -1.49 8.38
CA CYS A 209 16.44 -2.48 7.35
C CYS A 209 15.20 -3.17 6.81
N ILE A 210 14.21 -3.46 7.67
CA ILE A 210 12.91 -4.01 7.25
C ILE A 210 12.17 -3.01 6.36
N VAL A 211 12.18 -1.72 6.72
CA VAL A 211 11.58 -0.65 5.93
C VAL A 211 12.24 -0.54 4.55
N GLU A 212 13.57 -0.58 4.47
CA GLU A 212 14.29 -0.51 3.20
C GLU A 212 14.02 -1.74 2.31
N ALA A 213 14.02 -2.94 2.91
CA ALA A 213 13.69 -4.16 2.17
C ALA A 213 12.23 -4.13 1.64
N LYS A 214 11.29 -3.58 2.43
CA LYS A 214 9.92 -3.34 1.98
C LYS A 214 9.86 -2.39 0.80
N LYS A 215 10.63 -1.30 0.86
CA LYS A 215 10.73 -0.32 -0.23
C LYS A 215 11.16 -1.01 -1.53
N GLU A 216 12.20 -1.84 -1.51
CA GLU A 216 12.66 -2.57 -2.69
C GLU A 216 11.58 -3.51 -3.28
N ILE A 217 10.79 -4.16 -2.42
CA ILE A 217 9.70 -5.05 -2.85
C ILE A 217 8.58 -4.24 -3.54
N VAL A 218 8.21 -3.10 -2.97
CA VAL A 218 7.16 -2.22 -3.52
C VAL A 218 7.60 -1.58 -4.83
N GLU A 219 8.84 -1.06 -4.89
CA GLU A 219 9.37 -0.39 -6.07
C GLU A 219 9.60 -1.34 -7.24
N ARG A 220 9.83 -2.65 -6.99
CA ARG A 220 9.96 -3.67 -8.04
C ARG A 220 8.72 -3.76 -8.94
N GLU A 221 7.53 -3.54 -8.41
CA GLU A 221 6.29 -3.54 -9.20
C GLU A 221 6.20 -2.31 -10.12
N GLY A 222 6.94 -1.23 -9.83
CA GLY A 222 7.01 -0.01 -10.64
C GLY A 222 5.70 0.78 -10.71
N LEU A 223 4.76 0.51 -9.80
CA LEU A 223 3.45 1.16 -9.71
C LEU A 223 3.32 2.10 -8.51
N LEU A 224 4.09 1.85 -7.45
CA LEU A 224 4.12 2.63 -6.22
C LEU A 224 5.57 2.92 -5.84
N GLU A 225 5.80 4.12 -5.32
CA GLU A 225 7.08 4.53 -4.75
C GLU A 225 6.96 4.56 -3.21
N TYR A 226 7.96 4.05 -2.51
CA TYR A 226 7.99 4.13 -1.05
C TYR A 226 8.77 5.38 -0.61
N TYR A 227 8.14 6.25 0.16
CA TYR A 227 8.78 7.47 0.67
C TYR A 227 9.25 7.29 2.12
N PRO A 228 10.50 7.66 2.44
CA PRO A 228 10.98 7.63 3.82
C PRO A 228 10.28 8.70 4.66
N LEU A 229 10.14 8.41 5.96
CA LEU A 229 9.49 9.28 6.94
C LEU A 229 10.51 10.28 7.51
N GLU A 230 10.81 11.33 6.76
CA GLU A 230 11.81 12.35 7.13
C GLU A 230 11.19 13.69 7.55
N GLU A 231 10.08 14.09 6.93
CA GLU A 231 9.47 15.41 7.14
C GLU A 231 8.48 15.38 8.31
N THR A 232 8.56 16.36 9.20
CA THR A 232 7.73 16.48 10.40
C THR A 232 6.75 17.65 10.30
N TRP A 233 5.83 17.81 11.28
CA TRP A 233 4.98 19.00 11.33
C TRP A 233 5.74 20.30 11.56
N ASP A 234 6.96 20.23 12.10
CA ASP A 234 7.82 21.39 12.31
C ASP A 234 8.39 21.91 10.98
N ASP A 235 8.38 21.08 9.93
CA ASP A 235 8.74 21.47 8.57
C ASP A 235 7.60 22.18 7.82
N ILE A 236 6.40 22.30 8.42
CA ILE A 236 5.23 22.93 7.80
C ILE A 236 4.64 24.05 8.67
N ALA A 237 4.69 25.26 8.12
CA ALA A 237 4.07 26.45 8.69
C ALA A 237 2.57 26.54 8.39
N ASP A 238 1.81 27.12 9.33
CA ASP A 238 0.44 27.61 9.14
C ASP A 238 -0.52 26.56 8.56
N LEU A 239 -0.92 25.57 9.36
CA LEU A 239 -1.89 24.53 8.98
C LEU A 239 -2.64 24.01 10.22
N GLU A 240 -3.06 24.91 11.12
CA GLU A 240 -3.65 24.51 12.41
C GLU A 240 -4.97 23.75 12.21
N GLY A 241 -5.79 24.19 11.26
CA GLY A 241 -7.03 23.52 10.88
C GLY A 241 -6.79 22.07 10.47
N LEU A 242 -5.84 21.84 9.56
CA LEU A 242 -5.47 20.50 9.10
C LEU A 242 -4.84 19.66 10.23
N LYS A 243 -3.87 20.22 10.97
CA LYS A 243 -3.18 19.54 12.08
C LYS A 243 -4.18 19.09 13.16
N SER A 244 -5.09 19.96 13.57
CA SER A 244 -6.14 19.66 14.55
C SER A 244 -7.06 18.54 14.08
N TRP A 245 -7.48 18.57 12.81
CA TRP A 245 -8.35 17.55 12.23
C TRP A 245 -7.67 16.18 12.12
N LEU A 246 -6.39 16.15 11.76
CA LEU A 246 -5.59 14.92 11.66
C LEU A 246 -5.26 14.33 13.03
N ASN A 247 -4.94 15.17 14.02
CA ASN A 247 -4.65 14.72 15.39
C ASN A 247 -5.82 13.96 16.03
N LYS A 248 -7.07 14.39 15.77
CA LYS A 248 -8.27 13.67 16.24
C LYS A 248 -8.35 12.25 15.65
N ARG A 249 -7.95 12.07 14.39
CA ARG A 249 -8.03 10.79 13.66
C ARG A 249 -6.84 9.88 13.90
N ARG A 250 -5.68 10.45 14.25
CA ARG A 250 -4.50 9.71 14.71
C ARG A 250 -4.83 8.74 15.85
N MET A 251 -5.80 9.07 16.71
CA MET A 251 -6.24 8.18 17.78
C MET A 251 -6.75 6.82 17.29
N PHE A 252 -7.29 6.73 16.07
CA PHE A 252 -7.66 5.45 15.47
C PHE A 252 -6.43 4.57 15.20
N VAL A 253 -5.32 5.19 14.77
CA VAL A 253 -4.05 4.50 14.50
C VAL A 253 -3.39 4.04 15.80
N LEU A 254 -3.47 4.85 16.85
CA LEU A 254 -2.87 4.55 18.16
C LEU A 254 -3.67 3.52 18.96
N GLU A 255 -5.01 3.59 18.95
CA GLU A 255 -5.89 2.71 19.72
C GLU A 255 -6.98 2.05 18.82
N PRO A 256 -6.60 1.22 17.83
CA PRO A 256 -7.53 0.69 16.83
C PRO A 256 -8.63 -0.19 17.41
N ASP A 257 -8.33 -1.00 18.43
CA ASP A 257 -9.33 -1.87 19.06
C ASP A 257 -10.38 -1.08 19.84
N ARG A 258 -9.95 -0.03 20.53
CA ARG A 258 -10.86 0.89 21.24
C ARG A 258 -11.71 1.65 20.23
N ALA A 259 -11.11 2.16 19.17
CA ALA A 259 -11.83 2.89 18.12
C ALA A 259 -12.89 2.01 17.44
N LYS A 260 -12.55 0.75 17.11
CA LYS A 260 -13.50 -0.23 16.55
C LYS A 260 -14.64 -0.56 17.53
N LYS A 261 -14.34 -0.75 18.81
CA LYS A 261 -15.37 -0.96 19.86
C LYS A 261 -16.29 0.24 20.04
N PHE A 262 -15.78 1.46 19.83
CA PHE A 262 -16.56 2.69 19.86
C PHE A 262 -17.43 2.88 18.61
N GLY A 263 -17.30 2.01 17.60
CA GLY A 263 -18.04 2.10 16.34
C GLY A 263 -17.41 3.01 15.29
N LEU A 264 -16.15 3.43 15.49
CA LEU A 264 -15.42 4.18 14.46
C LEU A 264 -14.93 3.23 13.36
N SER A 265 -14.97 3.71 12.12
CA SER A 265 -14.25 3.14 10.99
C SER A 265 -12.91 3.84 10.78
N PHE A 266 -11.95 3.15 10.18
CA PHE A 266 -10.67 3.77 9.81
C PHE A 266 -10.92 4.97 8.86
N PRO A 267 -10.25 6.13 9.07
CA PRO A 267 -10.50 7.34 8.30
C PRO A 267 -10.21 7.15 6.80
N LYS A 268 -11.07 7.72 5.94
CA LYS A 268 -10.97 7.60 4.48
C LYS A 268 -9.74 8.28 3.93
N GLY A 269 -9.57 9.54 4.25
CA GLY A 269 -8.55 10.36 3.63
C GLY A 269 -9.01 11.78 3.43
N ILE A 270 -8.10 12.56 2.89
CA ILE A 270 -8.26 13.98 2.61
C ILE A 270 -7.92 14.28 1.15
N LEU A 271 -8.60 15.28 0.60
CA LEU A 271 -8.23 15.91 -0.65
C LEU A 271 -7.66 17.31 -0.35
N LEU A 272 -6.41 17.54 -0.72
CA LEU A 272 -5.71 18.80 -0.59
C LEU A 272 -5.81 19.56 -1.91
N ILE A 273 -6.63 20.60 -1.95
CA ILE A 273 -6.78 21.51 -3.08
C ILE A 273 -6.03 22.78 -2.74
N GLY A 274 -5.34 23.40 -3.69
CA GLY A 274 -4.71 24.68 -3.38
C GLY A 274 -3.84 25.23 -4.48
N VAL A 275 -3.37 26.45 -4.25
CA VAL A 275 -2.43 27.11 -5.16
C VAL A 275 -1.15 26.25 -5.29
N PRO A 276 -0.57 26.11 -6.50
CA PRO A 276 0.71 25.43 -6.69
C PRO A 276 1.78 26.01 -5.77
N GLY A 277 2.66 25.17 -5.23
CA GLY A 277 3.76 25.62 -4.36
C GLY A 277 3.38 25.92 -2.89
N CYS A 278 2.12 25.72 -2.47
CA CYS A 278 1.71 25.90 -1.06
C CYS A 278 1.87 24.64 -0.18
N GLY A 279 2.81 23.75 -0.50
CA GLY A 279 3.18 22.65 0.42
C GLY A 279 2.22 21.44 0.47
N LYS A 280 1.28 21.27 -0.46
CA LYS A 280 0.36 20.10 -0.49
C LYS A 280 1.07 18.74 -0.41
N SER A 281 2.12 18.56 -1.21
CA SER A 281 2.94 17.34 -1.21
C SER A 281 3.72 17.16 0.10
N LEU A 282 4.16 18.27 0.71
CA LEU A 282 4.84 18.26 2.01
C LEU A 282 3.88 17.84 3.13
N CYS A 283 2.62 18.28 3.08
CA CYS A 283 1.58 17.84 4.02
C CYS A 283 1.41 16.33 4.02
N ALA A 284 1.37 15.69 2.84
CA ALA A 284 1.26 14.24 2.73
C ALA A 284 2.41 13.52 3.45
N LYS A 285 3.64 14.03 3.31
CA LYS A 285 4.84 13.52 3.99
C LYS A 285 4.75 13.69 5.51
N ALA A 286 4.38 14.88 5.99
CA ALA A 286 4.26 15.14 7.42
C ALA A 286 3.15 14.32 8.10
N VAL A 287 2.01 14.08 7.41
CA VAL A 287 0.96 13.19 7.96
C VAL A 287 1.53 11.79 8.20
N ALA A 288 2.32 11.27 7.26
CA ALA A 288 2.91 9.94 7.38
C ALA A 288 3.88 9.82 8.55
N THR A 289 4.78 10.79 8.69
CA THR A 289 5.73 10.84 9.80
C THR A 289 5.01 10.97 11.14
N GLU A 290 4.01 11.86 11.26
CA GLU A 290 3.29 12.05 12.53
C GLU A 290 2.50 10.79 12.94
N TRP A 291 1.86 10.14 11.98
CA TRP A 291 1.08 8.94 12.25
C TRP A 291 1.97 7.70 12.43
N GLY A 292 3.26 7.80 12.08
CA GLY A 292 4.20 6.69 12.11
C GLY A 292 3.80 5.56 11.18
N LEU A 293 3.13 5.89 10.07
CA LEU A 293 2.67 4.94 9.06
C LEU A 293 3.52 5.06 7.80
N PRO A 294 3.75 3.96 7.06
CA PRO A 294 4.48 4.04 5.80
C PRO A 294 3.78 4.96 4.78
N LEU A 295 4.56 5.61 3.93
CA LEU A 295 4.07 6.48 2.86
C LEU A 295 4.31 5.83 1.50
N LEU A 296 3.22 5.55 0.79
CA LEU A 296 3.25 5.08 -0.59
C LEU A 296 2.79 6.22 -1.49
N LYS A 297 3.59 6.57 -2.49
CA LYS A 297 3.19 7.52 -3.53
C LYS A 297 2.73 6.76 -4.77
N LEU A 298 1.55 7.11 -5.25
CA LEU A 298 1.05 6.75 -6.56
C LEU A 298 1.14 7.97 -7.46
N ASP A 299 2.04 7.93 -8.45
CA ASP A 299 2.03 8.91 -9.54
C ASP A 299 1.00 8.46 -10.59
N PRO A 300 -0.08 9.23 -10.82
CA PRO A 300 -1.08 8.86 -11.79
C PRO A 300 -0.53 8.72 -13.22
N SER A 301 0.57 9.40 -13.56
CA SER A 301 1.24 9.26 -14.87
C SER A 301 1.84 7.86 -15.08
N ASN A 302 2.24 7.16 -14.01
CA ASN A 302 2.80 5.80 -14.10
C ASN A 302 1.75 4.76 -14.52
N LEU A 303 0.46 5.07 -14.41
CA LEU A 303 -0.62 4.16 -14.80
C LEU A 303 -0.80 4.03 -16.32
N TYR A 304 -0.38 5.05 -17.08
CA TYR A 304 -0.57 5.11 -18.54
C TYR A 304 0.68 4.69 -19.33
N ASN A 305 1.85 4.72 -18.71
CA ASN A 305 3.14 4.68 -19.40
C ASN A 305 3.62 3.31 -19.88
N LYS A 306 2.92 2.19 -19.64
CA LYS A 306 3.51 0.86 -19.93
C LYS A 306 2.84 0.01 -21.01
N TYR A 307 1.52 -0.09 -21.15
CA TYR A 307 0.89 -0.75 -22.30
C TYR A 307 -0.56 -0.27 -22.46
N ILE A 308 -0.92 0.19 -23.66
CA ILE A 308 -2.29 0.59 -24.03
C ILE A 308 -3.20 -0.64 -23.81
N GLY A 309 -4.04 -0.61 -22.77
CA GLY A 309 -4.97 -1.69 -22.41
C GLY A 309 -4.81 -2.29 -21.00
N GLU A 310 -3.70 -2.01 -20.29
CA GLU A 310 -3.45 -2.56 -18.94
C GLU A 310 -3.61 -1.57 -17.78
N SER A 311 -3.90 -0.29 -18.05
CA SER A 311 -3.93 0.77 -17.03
C SER A 311 -4.91 0.51 -15.87
N GLU A 312 -6.08 -0.08 -16.13
CA GLU A 312 -7.04 -0.46 -15.07
C GLU A 312 -6.52 -1.64 -14.22
N LYS A 313 -5.86 -2.62 -14.86
CA LYS A 313 -5.24 -3.74 -14.14
C LYS A 313 -4.10 -3.24 -13.26
N ASN A 314 -3.28 -2.32 -13.76
CA ASN A 314 -2.19 -1.69 -13.02
C ASN A 314 -2.70 -0.89 -11.84
N PHE A 315 -3.76 -0.10 -12.03
CA PHE A 315 -4.38 0.63 -10.93
C PHE A 315 -4.96 -0.30 -9.85
N LYS A 316 -5.65 -1.37 -10.25
CA LYS A 316 -6.14 -2.41 -9.33
C LYS A 316 -4.99 -3.11 -8.60
N ARG A 317 -3.86 -3.36 -9.25
CA ARG A 317 -2.65 -3.90 -8.61
C ARG A 317 -2.08 -2.93 -7.58
N ALA A 318 -1.89 -1.66 -7.94
CA ALA A 318 -1.40 -0.63 -7.02
C ALA A 318 -2.28 -0.51 -5.76
N ILE A 319 -3.61 -0.47 -5.94
CA ILE A 319 -4.56 -0.48 -4.82
C ILE A 319 -4.39 -1.73 -3.95
N LYS A 320 -4.34 -2.91 -4.56
CA LYS A 320 -4.16 -4.18 -3.81
C LYS A 320 -2.85 -4.16 -3.03
N THR A 321 -1.76 -3.65 -3.61
CA THR A 321 -0.46 -3.53 -2.94
C THR A 321 -0.56 -2.56 -1.74
N ALA A 322 -1.26 -1.43 -1.88
CA ALA A 322 -1.51 -0.52 -0.76
C ALA A 322 -2.38 -1.16 0.34
N GLU A 323 -3.43 -1.92 -0.02
CA GLU A 323 -4.26 -2.66 0.93
C GLU A 323 -3.47 -3.75 1.67
N LYS A 324 -2.58 -4.47 0.96
CA LYS A 324 -1.68 -5.47 1.56
C LYS A 324 -0.77 -4.84 2.63
N LEU A 325 -0.25 -3.65 2.37
CA LEU A 325 0.67 -2.93 3.27
C LEU A 325 -0.02 -2.18 4.41
N SER A 326 -1.34 -2.25 4.50
CA SER A 326 -2.13 -1.58 5.53
C SER A 326 -1.71 -1.96 6.97
N PRO A 327 -1.62 -1.01 7.94
CA PRO A 327 -2.02 0.39 7.83
C PRO A 327 -0.98 1.25 7.12
N VAL A 328 -1.43 2.07 6.16
CA VAL A 328 -0.53 2.86 5.30
C VAL A 328 -1.17 4.18 4.87
N ILE A 329 -0.34 5.16 4.51
CA ILE A 329 -0.77 6.38 3.85
C ILE A 329 -0.48 6.26 2.36
N LEU A 330 -1.53 6.38 1.54
CA LEU A 330 -1.44 6.42 0.08
C LEU A 330 -1.55 7.87 -0.38
N TRP A 331 -0.43 8.45 -0.79
CA TRP A 331 -0.36 9.76 -1.42
C TRP A 331 -0.56 9.63 -2.91
N ILE A 332 -1.60 10.30 -3.43
CA ILE A 332 -1.87 10.41 -4.86
C ILE A 332 -1.59 11.85 -5.26
N ASP A 333 -0.47 12.07 -5.92
CA ASP A 333 -0.04 13.42 -6.27
C ASP A 333 -0.69 13.88 -7.58
N GLU A 334 -1.17 15.12 -7.61
CA GLU A 334 -1.79 15.76 -8.78
C GLU A 334 -2.81 14.85 -9.45
N ILE A 335 -3.80 14.42 -8.65
CA ILE A 335 -4.80 13.43 -9.07
C ILE A 335 -5.55 13.86 -10.35
N GLU A 336 -5.65 15.16 -10.61
CA GLU A 336 -6.18 15.74 -11.85
C GLU A 336 -5.44 15.29 -13.12
N LYS A 337 -4.16 14.92 -13.03
CA LYS A 337 -3.35 14.53 -14.19
C LYS A 337 -3.86 13.25 -14.84
N ALA A 338 -4.37 12.31 -14.04
CA ALA A 338 -5.01 11.13 -14.61
C ALA A 338 -6.36 11.47 -15.29
N PHE A 339 -7.00 12.59 -14.95
CA PHE A 339 -8.21 13.05 -15.61
C PHE A 339 -7.92 13.88 -16.87
N ALA A 340 -6.75 14.49 -16.96
CA ALA A 340 -6.38 15.34 -18.09
C ALA A 340 -6.34 14.58 -19.43
N THR A 341 -6.04 13.27 -19.43
CA THR A 341 -6.02 12.44 -20.66
C THR A 341 -7.41 12.15 -21.23
N SER A 342 -8.48 12.36 -20.45
CA SER A 342 -9.86 12.13 -20.90
C SER A 342 -10.39 13.14 -21.94
N GLN A 343 -9.67 14.25 -22.18
CA GLN A 343 -10.10 15.28 -23.14
C GLN A 343 -9.59 15.07 -24.57
N GLY A 344 -8.75 14.06 -24.81
CA GLY A 344 -8.37 13.64 -26.15
C GLY A 344 -9.33 12.59 -26.71
N THR A 345 -9.80 12.77 -27.93
CA THR A 345 -10.65 11.82 -28.69
C THR A 345 -10.03 10.42 -28.86
N GLU A 346 -8.78 10.21 -28.45
CA GLU A 346 -8.00 8.97 -28.63
C GLU A 346 -8.06 8.00 -27.43
N ASP A 347 -8.58 8.39 -26.25
CA ASP A 347 -8.39 7.63 -25.00
C ASP A 347 -9.49 6.58 -24.68
N GLY A 348 -10.47 6.38 -25.58
CA GLY A 348 -11.44 5.26 -25.55
C GLY A 348 -12.23 5.05 -24.24
N GLY A 349 -12.34 6.08 -23.37
CA GLY A 349 -12.97 5.97 -22.05
C GLY A 349 -12.21 5.11 -21.03
N VAL A 350 -10.91 4.89 -21.22
CA VAL A 350 -10.06 4.11 -20.29
C VAL A 350 -9.87 4.87 -18.97
N SER A 351 -9.55 6.16 -19.03
CA SER A 351 -9.47 7.05 -17.87
C SER A 351 -10.75 6.99 -17.02
N THR A 352 -11.92 7.21 -17.62
CA THR A 352 -13.23 7.14 -16.92
C THR A 352 -13.46 5.81 -16.19
N ARG A 353 -13.04 4.68 -16.76
CA ARG A 353 -13.18 3.34 -16.14
C ARG A 353 -12.25 3.13 -14.95
N ILE A 354 -11.00 3.59 -15.05
CA ILE A 354 -10.04 3.58 -13.93
C ILE A 354 -10.61 4.38 -12.76
N PHE A 355 -11.24 5.52 -13.04
CA PHE A 355 -11.82 6.36 -12.00
C PHE A 355 -13.11 5.85 -11.41
N GLY A 356 -13.97 5.21 -12.21
CA GLY A 356 -15.09 4.43 -11.67
C GLY A 356 -14.59 3.39 -10.68
N THR A 357 -13.51 2.67 -11.02
CA THR A 357 -12.87 1.72 -10.13
C THR A 357 -12.33 2.40 -8.86
N PHE A 358 -11.67 3.55 -8.99
CA PHE A 358 -11.14 4.29 -7.83
C PHE A 358 -12.24 4.77 -6.89
N LEU A 359 -13.30 5.37 -7.43
CA LEU A 359 -14.43 5.85 -6.63
C LEU A 359 -15.13 4.68 -5.93
N SER A 360 -15.39 3.58 -6.63
CA SER A 360 -15.96 2.37 -6.03
C SER A 360 -15.05 1.84 -4.92
N TRP A 361 -13.73 1.80 -5.15
CA TRP A 361 -12.77 1.41 -4.12
C TRP A 361 -12.81 2.35 -2.91
N LEU A 362 -12.84 3.67 -3.07
CA LEU A 362 -12.99 4.63 -1.96
C LEU A 362 -14.22 4.38 -1.07
N GLN A 363 -15.28 3.78 -1.63
CA GLN A 363 -16.48 3.40 -0.88
C GLN A 363 -16.36 2.04 -0.21
N GLU A 364 -15.80 1.05 -0.89
CA GLU A 364 -15.88 -0.37 -0.51
C GLU A 364 -14.56 -0.95 0.03
N ARG A 365 -13.49 -0.14 0.06
CA ARG A 365 -12.13 -0.60 0.36
C ARG A 365 -12.06 -1.39 1.67
N LYS A 366 -11.21 -2.41 1.63
CA LYS A 366 -10.95 -3.30 2.76
C LYS A 366 -9.51 -3.07 3.18
N GLY A 367 -9.34 -2.41 4.32
CA GLY A 367 -8.01 -2.10 4.84
C GLY A 367 -7.96 -0.70 5.46
N ASP A 368 -7.02 -0.54 6.38
CA ASP A 368 -6.71 0.68 7.08
C ASP A 368 -5.77 1.55 6.20
N VAL A 369 -6.23 1.99 5.02
CA VAL A 369 -5.45 2.80 4.06
C VAL A 369 -5.90 4.25 4.10
N PHE A 370 -5.08 5.19 4.55
CA PHE A 370 -5.46 6.61 4.59
C PHE A 370 -4.99 7.32 3.32
N ILE A 371 -5.90 7.97 2.59
CA ILE A 371 -5.55 8.59 1.30
C ILE A 371 -5.26 10.07 1.51
N VAL A 372 -4.15 10.54 0.94
CA VAL A 372 -3.87 11.97 0.78
C VAL A 372 -3.81 12.25 -0.71
N ALA A 373 -4.87 12.79 -1.29
CA ALA A 373 -4.87 13.20 -2.69
C ALA A 373 -4.53 14.69 -2.77
N THR A 374 -3.69 15.10 -3.72
CA THR A 374 -3.42 16.52 -3.98
C THR A 374 -4.00 16.92 -5.33
N ALA A 375 -4.46 18.17 -5.43
CA ALA A 375 -4.88 18.75 -6.70
C ALA A 375 -4.51 20.23 -6.82
N ASN A 376 -3.94 20.59 -7.97
CA ASN A 376 -3.68 21.96 -8.39
C ASN A 376 -4.80 22.52 -9.29
N ASP A 377 -5.45 21.65 -10.08
CA ASP A 377 -6.50 22.04 -11.02
C ASP A 377 -7.82 21.31 -10.79
N VAL A 378 -8.73 21.96 -10.06
CA VAL A 378 -10.05 21.39 -9.74
C VAL A 378 -10.99 21.32 -10.94
N THR A 379 -10.74 22.05 -12.03
CA THR A 379 -11.60 22.02 -13.23
C THR A 379 -11.57 20.65 -13.93
N LYS A 380 -10.47 19.92 -13.73
CA LYS A 380 -10.24 18.59 -14.30
C LYS A 380 -10.74 17.47 -13.37
N LEU A 381 -11.12 17.81 -12.14
CA LEU A 381 -11.63 16.81 -11.20
C LEU A 381 -13.11 16.54 -11.45
N PRO A 382 -13.55 15.27 -11.41
CA PRO A 382 -14.96 14.95 -11.41
C PRO A 382 -15.66 15.51 -10.16
N PRO A 383 -16.89 16.03 -10.29
CA PRO A 383 -17.66 16.53 -9.15
C PRO A 383 -17.93 15.46 -8.09
N GLU A 384 -17.85 14.18 -8.43
CA GLU A 384 -18.01 13.04 -7.52
C GLU A 384 -17.03 13.07 -6.35
N PHE A 385 -15.81 13.61 -6.51
CA PHE A 385 -14.81 13.68 -5.45
C PHE A 385 -15.19 14.62 -4.31
N LEU A 386 -16.04 15.60 -4.59
CA LEU A 386 -16.48 16.60 -3.63
C LEU A 386 -17.72 16.15 -2.85
N ARG A 387 -18.29 14.99 -3.20
CA ARG A 387 -19.42 14.42 -2.46
C ARG A 387 -18.93 13.88 -1.11
N LYS A 388 -19.60 14.32 -0.04
CA LYS A 388 -19.34 13.82 1.32
C LYS A 388 -19.42 12.29 1.34
N GLY A 389 -18.42 11.66 1.96
CA GLY A 389 -18.31 10.20 2.10
C GLY A 389 -17.34 9.53 1.11
N ARG A 390 -16.74 10.26 0.16
CA ARG A 390 -15.61 9.78 -0.66
C ARG A 390 -14.28 10.06 0.03
N PHE A 391 -14.02 11.34 0.29
CA PHE A 391 -13.05 11.79 1.28
C PHE A 391 -13.78 12.15 2.57
N ASP A 392 -13.07 12.07 3.69
CA ASP A 392 -13.61 12.53 4.97
C ASP A 392 -13.66 14.05 5.04
N GLU A 393 -12.72 14.73 4.36
CA GLU A 393 -12.66 16.18 4.27
C GLU A 393 -11.91 16.66 3.03
N VAL A 394 -12.26 17.85 2.54
CA VAL A 394 -11.53 18.54 1.49
C VAL A 394 -10.95 19.81 2.07
N PHE A 395 -9.62 19.93 2.04
CA PHE A 395 -8.88 21.07 2.56
C PHE A 395 -8.41 21.98 1.44
N PHE A 396 -8.54 23.28 1.66
CA PHE A 396 -7.99 24.31 0.78
C PHE A 396 -6.73 24.93 1.38
N LEU A 397 -5.62 24.82 0.66
CA LEU A 397 -4.35 25.46 0.96
C LEU A 397 -4.22 26.72 0.10
N ASP A 398 -4.39 27.87 0.75
CA ASP A 398 -4.18 29.18 0.13
C ASP A 398 -2.71 29.63 0.29
N LEU A 399 -2.38 30.77 -0.30
CA LEU A 399 -1.11 31.46 -0.08
C LEU A 399 -0.86 31.71 1.42
N PRO A 400 0.39 31.57 1.88
CA PRO A 400 0.75 31.74 3.29
C PRO A 400 0.50 33.17 3.79
N ASN A 401 -0.04 33.29 5.01
CA ASN A 401 -0.17 34.57 5.70
C ASN A 401 1.20 35.11 6.18
N ALA A 402 1.24 36.30 6.78
CA ALA A 402 2.52 36.90 7.20
C ALA A 402 3.28 36.04 8.23
N GLU A 403 2.58 35.42 9.19
CA GLU A 403 3.20 34.55 10.20
C GLU A 403 3.74 33.26 9.56
N ALA A 404 2.97 32.69 8.64
CA ALA A 404 3.36 31.53 7.84
C ALA A 404 4.63 31.80 7.03
N ARG A 405 4.72 32.96 6.36
CA ARG A 405 5.91 33.34 5.59
C ARG A 405 7.14 33.49 6.47
N ARG A 406 7.02 34.05 7.68
CA ARG A 406 8.12 34.10 8.65
C ARG A 406 8.62 32.69 8.99
N ALA A 407 7.70 31.80 9.35
CA ALA A 407 8.02 30.42 9.69
C ALA A 407 8.65 29.67 8.49
N ILE A 408 8.15 29.88 7.26
CA ILE A 408 8.75 29.30 6.05
C ILE A 408 10.19 29.77 5.88
N PHE A 409 10.49 31.07 6.01
CA PHE A 409 11.87 31.55 5.93
C PHE A 409 12.78 30.91 6.99
N GLU A 410 12.32 30.80 8.24
CA GLU A 410 13.09 30.16 9.29
C GLU A 410 13.39 28.69 8.98
N ILE A 411 12.40 27.93 8.52
CA ILE A 411 12.56 26.52 8.13
C ILE A 411 13.58 26.40 6.99
N GLN A 412 13.43 27.21 5.95
CA GLN A 412 14.28 27.14 4.76
C GLN A 412 15.73 27.52 5.06
N LEU A 413 15.96 28.49 5.95
CA LEU A 413 17.30 28.88 6.41
C LEU A 413 17.95 27.78 7.27
N ARG A 414 17.20 27.20 8.23
CA ARG A 414 17.70 26.10 9.08
C ARG A 414 18.06 24.87 8.25
N LYS A 415 17.22 24.49 7.28
CA LYS A 415 17.48 23.37 6.34
C LYS A 415 18.80 23.58 5.55
N ARG A 416 19.24 24.82 5.38
CA ARG A 416 20.49 25.21 4.69
C ARG A 416 21.65 25.55 5.63
N GLY A 417 21.52 25.20 6.91
CA GLY A 417 22.56 25.42 7.93
C GLY A 417 22.80 26.88 8.27
N LYS A 418 21.79 27.75 8.07
CA LYS A 418 21.84 29.18 8.43
C LYS A 418 21.02 29.42 9.70
N ASP A 419 21.53 30.26 10.61
CA ASP A 419 20.78 30.68 11.79
C ASP A 419 19.79 31.79 11.39
N PRO A 420 18.47 31.58 11.51
CA PRO A 420 17.48 32.60 11.17
C PRO A 420 17.63 33.91 11.96
N LYS A 421 18.29 33.89 13.13
CA LYS A 421 18.55 35.09 13.93
C LYS A 421 19.47 36.10 13.24
N ASN A 422 20.24 35.66 12.25
CA ASN A 422 21.13 36.52 11.46
C ASN A 422 20.38 37.28 10.35
N PHE A 423 19.06 37.11 10.24
CA PHE A 423 18.25 37.69 9.18
C PHE A 423 17.07 38.47 9.76
N ASP A 424 16.69 39.56 9.11
CA ASP A 424 15.44 40.27 9.41
C ASP A 424 14.23 39.54 8.78
N ILE A 425 13.82 38.45 9.42
CA ILE A 425 12.69 37.61 9.00
C ILE A 425 11.37 38.42 8.90
N PRO A 426 11.03 39.33 9.85
CA PRO A 426 9.86 40.17 9.73
C PRO A 426 9.82 40.98 8.43
N VAL A 427 10.93 41.62 8.04
CA VAL A 427 11.00 42.41 6.81
C VAL A 427 10.91 41.53 5.56
N LEU A 428 11.58 40.37 5.55
CA LEU A 428 11.49 39.41 4.44
C LEU A 428 10.04 38.91 4.25
N ALA A 429 9.32 38.62 5.34
CA ALA A 429 7.93 38.19 5.29
C ALA A 429 6.96 39.29 4.82
N GLU A 430 7.24 40.54 5.16
CA GLU A 430 6.47 41.69 4.66
C GLU A 430 6.67 41.86 3.15
N LYS A 431 7.91 41.77 2.66
CA LYS A 431 8.24 41.95 1.24
C LYS A 431 7.84 40.79 0.34
N THR A 432 7.43 39.66 0.90
CA THR A 432 6.98 38.47 0.17
C THR A 432 5.47 38.28 0.21
N GLU A 433 4.69 39.34 0.42
CA GLU A 433 3.23 39.24 0.32
C GLU A 433 2.80 38.69 -1.06
N GLY A 434 1.99 37.63 -1.04
CA GLY A 434 1.53 36.94 -2.25
C GLY A 434 2.45 35.83 -2.76
N PHE A 435 3.62 35.62 -2.15
CA PHE A 435 4.50 34.51 -2.49
C PHE A 435 3.95 33.20 -1.92
N SER A 436 4.09 32.13 -2.69
CA SER A 436 3.91 30.75 -2.24
C SER A 436 5.12 30.27 -1.44
N GLY A 437 4.96 29.16 -0.70
CA GLY A 437 6.08 28.55 0.04
C GLY A 437 7.24 28.14 -0.88
N ALA A 438 6.93 27.64 -2.07
CA ALA A 438 7.93 27.29 -3.08
C ALA A 438 8.70 28.52 -3.60
N GLU A 439 8.04 29.67 -3.77
CA GLU A 439 8.73 30.91 -4.19
C GLU A 439 9.65 31.45 -3.10
N ILE A 440 9.21 31.39 -1.83
CA ILE A 440 10.07 31.75 -0.69
C ILE A 440 11.30 30.83 -0.61
N GLU A 441 11.09 29.53 -0.81
CA GLU A 441 12.21 28.60 -0.91
C GLU A 441 13.17 28.97 -2.04
N GLN A 442 12.64 29.28 -3.23
CA GLN A 442 13.46 29.69 -4.38
C GLN A 442 14.22 30.98 -4.13
N VAL A 443 13.63 31.97 -3.44
CA VAL A 443 14.33 33.19 -3.03
C VAL A 443 15.56 32.86 -2.18
N VAL A 444 15.44 31.94 -1.22
CA VAL A 444 16.57 31.52 -0.37
C VAL A 444 17.62 30.78 -1.19
N VAL A 445 17.21 29.91 -2.12
CA VAL A 445 18.12 29.18 -3.02
C VAL A 445 18.88 30.14 -3.95
N SER A 446 18.18 31.05 -4.62
CA SER A 446 18.78 32.07 -5.49
C SER A 446 19.74 32.97 -4.70
N GLY A 447 19.32 33.39 -3.49
CA GLY A 447 20.18 34.18 -2.61
C GLY A 447 21.48 33.46 -2.25
N LEU A 448 21.45 32.15 -2.04
CA LEU A 448 22.66 31.36 -1.81
C LEU A 448 23.58 31.34 -3.03
N TYR A 449 23.04 31.20 -4.24
CA TYR A 449 23.84 31.29 -5.46
C TYR A 449 24.50 32.67 -5.60
N THR A 450 23.75 33.74 -5.35
CA THR A 450 24.27 35.12 -5.38
C THR A 450 25.34 35.36 -4.32
N ALA A 451 25.12 34.90 -3.08
CA ALA A 451 26.11 35.00 -2.01
C ALA A 451 27.39 34.22 -2.34
N PHE A 452 27.25 33.01 -2.89
CA PHE A 452 28.37 32.18 -3.32
C PHE A 452 29.16 32.83 -4.47
N TYR A 453 28.47 33.35 -5.49
CA TYR A 453 29.10 34.07 -6.62
C TYR A 453 29.89 35.29 -6.16
N LEU A 454 29.36 36.03 -5.18
CA LEU A 454 29.99 37.23 -4.60
C LEU A 454 31.03 36.89 -3.52
N ASN A 455 31.26 35.61 -3.22
CA ASN A 455 32.17 35.13 -2.19
C ASN A 455 31.92 35.78 -0.80
N GLN A 456 30.64 35.87 -0.41
CA GLN A 456 30.21 36.43 0.87
C GLN A 456 29.16 35.56 1.56
N GLU A 457 28.88 35.83 2.83
CA GLU A 457 27.78 35.16 3.53
C GLU A 457 26.41 35.64 3.04
N LEU A 458 25.41 34.77 3.12
CA LEU A 458 24.03 35.14 2.82
C LEU A 458 23.55 36.18 3.83
N SER A 459 23.09 37.32 3.33
CA SER A 459 22.54 38.42 4.16
C SER A 459 21.09 38.72 3.79
N THR A 460 20.41 39.48 4.66
CA THR A 460 19.06 39.98 4.40
C THR A 460 19.00 40.82 3.11
N ASP A 461 20.01 41.65 2.84
CA ASP A 461 20.03 42.51 1.64
C ASP A 461 20.06 41.69 0.34
N ILE A 462 20.81 40.60 0.31
CA ILE A 462 20.85 39.69 -0.85
C ILE A 462 19.45 39.11 -1.08
N LEU A 463 18.81 38.61 -0.02
CA LEU A 463 17.47 38.04 -0.12
C LEU A 463 16.44 39.09 -0.57
N LEU A 464 16.51 40.33 -0.09
CA LEU A 464 15.63 41.42 -0.51
C LEU A 464 15.79 41.75 -2.00
N ASN A 465 17.02 41.74 -2.52
CA ASN A 465 17.27 41.93 -3.94
C ASN A 465 16.68 40.80 -4.79
N GLU A 466 16.81 39.54 -4.34
CA GLU A 466 16.19 38.39 -5.02
C GLU A 466 14.66 38.46 -4.99
N ILE A 467 14.06 38.87 -3.87
CA ILE A 467 12.61 39.09 -3.75
C ILE A 467 12.14 40.12 -4.77
N SER A 468 12.85 41.25 -4.88
CA SER A 468 12.47 42.33 -5.81
C SER A 468 12.59 41.92 -7.28
N SER A 469 13.42 40.93 -7.58
CA SER A 469 13.62 40.38 -8.92
C SER A 469 12.65 39.23 -9.26
N THR A 470 11.87 38.77 -8.27
CA THR A 470 10.94 37.65 -8.42
C THR A 470 9.50 38.16 -8.54
N LEU A 471 8.81 37.75 -9.61
CA LEU A 471 7.39 38.04 -9.80
C LEU A 471 6.53 36.97 -9.11
N PRO A 472 5.70 37.33 -8.11
CA PRO A 472 4.92 36.36 -7.36
C PRO A 472 3.79 35.73 -8.17
N LEU A 473 3.50 34.46 -7.86
CA LEU A 473 2.39 33.68 -8.40
C LEU A 473 1.03 34.35 -8.17
N SER A 474 0.87 35.09 -7.08
CA SER A 474 -0.34 35.87 -6.81
C SER A 474 -0.67 36.87 -7.92
N LEU A 475 0.35 37.38 -8.63
CA LEU A 475 0.19 38.31 -9.74
C LEU A 475 0.10 37.58 -11.08
N THR A 476 1.00 36.62 -11.34
CA THR A 476 1.02 35.90 -12.63
C THR A 476 -0.20 35.01 -12.85
N MET A 477 -0.81 34.52 -11.75
CA MET A 477 -2.00 33.67 -11.77
C MET A 477 -3.19 34.27 -11.00
N ALA A 478 -3.26 35.60 -10.88
CA ALA A 478 -4.28 36.30 -10.08
C ALA A 478 -5.72 35.88 -10.40
N GLU A 479 -6.07 35.79 -11.69
CA GLU A 479 -7.40 35.37 -12.13
C GLU A 479 -7.72 33.95 -11.70
N ARG A 480 -6.77 33.02 -11.89
CA ARG A 480 -6.94 31.61 -11.55
C ARG A 480 -7.06 31.40 -10.04
N ILE A 481 -6.25 32.10 -9.24
CA ILE A 481 -6.31 32.04 -7.78
C ILE A 481 -7.65 32.61 -7.27
N SER A 482 -8.07 33.75 -7.82
CA SER A 482 -9.36 34.37 -7.47
C SER A 482 -10.54 33.46 -7.81
N TRP A 483 -10.49 32.83 -8.99
CA TRP A 483 -11.48 31.83 -9.39
C TRP A 483 -11.48 30.63 -8.44
N LEU A 484 -10.31 30.09 -8.11
CA LEU A 484 -10.18 28.93 -7.22
C LEU A 484 -10.71 29.23 -5.82
N ARG A 485 -10.35 30.38 -5.25
CA ARG A 485 -10.88 30.85 -3.95
C ARG A 485 -12.39 30.95 -3.95
N ASN A 486 -12.99 31.48 -5.01
CA ASN A 486 -14.44 31.57 -5.13
C ASN A 486 -15.09 30.19 -5.33
N TRP A 487 -14.46 29.31 -6.10
CA TRP A 487 -14.92 27.95 -6.31
C TRP A 487 -14.90 27.13 -5.00
N VAL A 488 -13.89 27.31 -4.16
CA VAL A 488 -13.73 26.60 -2.88
C VAL A 488 -14.79 26.98 -1.84
N LYS A 489 -15.37 28.19 -1.90
CA LYS A 489 -16.39 28.64 -0.94
C LYS A 489 -17.55 27.65 -0.86
N GLY A 490 -17.77 27.08 0.32
CA GLY A 490 -18.81 26.08 0.58
C GLY A 490 -18.51 24.66 0.09
N ARG A 491 -17.32 24.41 -0.49
CA ARG A 491 -16.89 23.10 -1.02
C ARG A 491 -15.71 22.50 -0.27
N ALA A 492 -14.85 23.31 0.33
CA ALA A 492 -13.71 22.86 1.12
C ALA A 492 -13.51 23.75 2.36
N VAL A 493 -12.85 23.20 3.38
CA VAL A 493 -12.49 23.90 4.62
C VAL A 493 -11.07 24.47 4.54
N SER A 494 -10.79 25.52 5.29
CA SER A 494 -9.42 26.07 5.41
C SER A 494 -8.48 25.01 5.98
N ALA A 495 -7.30 24.89 5.39
CA ALA A 495 -6.21 24.09 5.97
C ALA A 495 -5.44 24.86 7.05
N HIS A 496 -5.40 26.19 6.92
CA HIS A 496 -4.87 27.15 7.89
C HIS A 496 -5.72 27.17 9.15
#